data_AF-A0A2A5JP48-F1
#
_entry.id   AF-A0A2A5JP48-F1
#
_cell.length_a   1.000
_cell.length_b   1.000
_cell.length_c   1.000
_cell.angle_alpha   90.00
_cell.angle_beta   90.00
_cell.angle_gamma   90.00
#
_symmetry.space_group_name_H-M   'P 1'
#
loop_
_entity.id
_entity.type
_entity.pdbx_description
1 polymer ?
#
loop_
_entity_poly.entity_id
_entity_poly.type
_entity_poly.pdbx_seq_one_letter_code
_entity_poly.pdbx_strand_id
1 'polypeptide(L)'
;MRSLIILFALTLLAACSSTSPVSVNTVAGPPTNLTVEITDVTNTDGQMLVLLFDNSADYHSDKNVNDPDAHFFRKLIVSPQTPVTSVTFEDVPAGQYAIHVIHDEDGDGGMDRMIFPFTGMPSEPYALSNNIHDSFSKGDFEEALFTVKAPNTKIQLALSTHLSKMTGL
;
A
#
# COMPACT_ATOMS: atom_id res chain seq x y z
N MET A 1 7.72 49.29 -34.35
CA MET A 1 8.54 48.35 -33.55
C MET A 1 7.94 48.25 -32.16
N ARG A 2 7.39 47.09 -31.80
CA ARG A 2 7.19 46.59 -30.42
C ARG A 2 6.40 45.29 -30.51
N SER A 3 7.12 44.17 -30.68
CA SER A 3 6.54 42.84 -30.56
C SER A 3 6.29 42.55 -29.09
N LEU A 4 5.05 42.23 -28.74
CA LEU A 4 4.65 41.78 -27.41
C LEU A 4 4.76 40.25 -27.39
N ILE A 5 5.83 39.72 -26.81
CA ILE A 5 5.93 38.29 -26.49
C ILE A 5 5.06 38.05 -25.25
N ILE A 6 3.97 37.31 -25.40
CA ILE A 6 3.16 36.80 -24.29
C ILE A 6 3.79 35.47 -23.87
N LEU A 7 4.54 35.50 -22.77
CA LEU A 7 5.09 34.31 -22.13
C LEU A 7 3.96 33.64 -21.34
N PHE A 8 3.40 32.55 -21.86
CA PHE A 8 2.51 31.68 -21.11
C PHE A 8 3.33 30.94 -20.05
N ALA A 9 3.33 31.45 -18.82
CA ALA A 9 3.83 30.72 -17.67
C ALA A 9 2.79 29.63 -17.34
N LEU A 10 3.04 28.41 -17.82
CA LEU A 10 2.27 27.24 -17.45
C LEU A 10 2.64 26.87 -16.00
N THR A 11 1.89 27.40 -15.04
CA THR A 11 1.99 27.02 -13.64
C THR A 11 1.49 25.59 -13.49
N LEU A 12 2.41 24.63 -13.44
CA LEU A 12 2.13 23.26 -13.05
C LEU A 12 1.69 23.28 -11.57
N LEU A 13 0.38 23.27 -11.31
CA LEU A 13 -0.11 22.99 -9.96
C LEU A 13 0.21 21.52 -9.68
N ALA A 14 1.34 21.27 -9.01
CA ALA A 14 1.54 20.02 -8.31
C ALA A 14 0.42 19.93 -7.26
N ALA A 15 -0.56 19.05 -7.48
CA ALA A 15 -1.53 18.69 -6.47
C ALA A 15 -0.75 18.03 -5.32
N CYS A 16 -0.43 18.82 -4.30
CA CYS A 16 0.17 18.30 -3.08
C CYS A 16 -0.97 17.61 -2.32
N SER A 17 -1.16 16.30 -2.53
CA SER A 17 -2.03 15.50 -1.68
C SER A 17 -1.48 15.58 -0.26
N SER A 18 -2.16 16.32 0.62
CA SER A 18 -1.74 16.52 2.00
C SER A 18 -1.93 15.21 2.77
N THR A 19 -0.83 14.55 3.13
CA THR A 19 -0.88 13.39 4.02
C THR A 19 -1.12 13.84 5.47
N SER A 20 -1.78 13.00 6.28
CA SER A 20 -2.16 13.32 7.66
C SER A 20 -1.74 12.22 8.63
N PRO A 21 -1.08 12.54 9.76
CA PRO A 21 -0.75 11.58 10.81
C PRO A 21 -1.90 11.30 11.77
N VAL A 22 -3.07 11.93 11.56
CA VAL A 22 -4.23 11.75 12.44
C VAL A 22 -4.99 10.50 12.00
N SER A 23 -5.21 9.59 12.96
CA SER A 23 -6.03 8.39 12.74
C SER A 23 -7.45 8.76 12.30
N VAL A 24 -7.98 8.01 11.32
CA VAL A 24 -9.40 8.10 10.92
C VAL A 24 -10.33 7.49 11.98
N ASN A 25 -9.79 6.69 12.91
CA ASN A 25 -10.53 6.07 13.99
C ASN A 25 -10.55 6.98 15.21
N THR A 26 -11.61 7.76 15.37
CA THR A 26 -11.75 8.68 16.52
C THR A 26 -12.14 7.99 17.82
N VAL A 27 -12.67 6.77 17.75
CA VAL A 27 -13.05 5.93 18.89
C VAL A 27 -12.60 4.50 18.62
N ALA A 28 -11.94 3.86 19.60
CA ALA A 28 -11.55 2.46 19.50
C ALA A 28 -12.79 1.55 19.63
N GLY A 29 -13.06 0.75 18.59
CA GLY A 29 -14.04 -0.33 18.67
C GLY A 29 -13.56 -1.51 19.51
N PRO A 30 -14.42 -2.52 19.76
CA PRO A 30 -14.01 -3.73 20.45
C PRO A 30 -12.86 -4.44 19.71
N PRO A 31 -11.90 -5.04 20.43
CA PRO A 31 -10.82 -5.82 19.82
C PRO A 31 -11.37 -7.04 19.06
N THR A 32 -10.80 -7.31 17.89
CA THR A 32 -11.20 -8.37 16.97
C THR A 32 -10.01 -8.84 16.15
N ASN A 33 -10.15 -9.98 15.46
CA ASN A 33 -9.14 -10.49 14.54
C ASN A 33 -9.41 -10.04 13.10
N LEU A 34 -8.35 -9.66 12.40
CA LEU A 34 -8.35 -9.39 10.96
C LEU A 34 -7.45 -10.41 10.27
N THR A 35 -8.05 -11.27 9.44
CA THR A 35 -7.31 -12.20 8.58
C THR A 35 -7.23 -11.66 7.16
N VAL A 36 -6.02 -11.63 6.60
CA VAL A 36 -5.72 -11.22 5.24
C VAL A 36 -5.24 -12.46 4.47
N GLU A 37 -5.98 -12.85 3.44
CA GLU A 37 -5.54 -13.86 2.48
C GLU A 37 -4.94 -13.17 1.26
N ILE A 38 -3.63 -13.37 1.08
CA ILE A 38 -2.86 -12.80 -0.01
C ILE A 38 -2.76 -13.87 -1.08
N THR A 39 -3.42 -13.66 -2.22
CA THR A 39 -3.48 -14.60 -3.34
C THR A 39 -2.55 -14.19 -4.47
N ASP A 40 -2.42 -15.08 -5.45
CA ASP A 40 -1.54 -14.90 -6.61
C ASP A 40 -0.06 -14.78 -6.22
N VAL A 41 0.31 -15.43 -5.12
CA VAL A 41 1.69 -15.62 -4.70
C VAL A 41 2.31 -16.66 -5.63
N THR A 42 3.33 -16.27 -6.39
CA THR A 42 3.93 -17.11 -7.45
C THR A 42 5.21 -17.82 -7.02
N ASN A 43 5.88 -17.32 -5.99
CA ASN A 43 7.09 -17.91 -5.40
C ASN A 43 7.12 -17.68 -3.87
N THR A 44 8.11 -18.27 -3.19
CA THR A 44 8.26 -18.16 -1.73
C THR A 44 9.57 -17.50 -1.32
N ASP A 45 10.20 -16.76 -2.23
CA ASP A 45 11.47 -16.08 -1.97
C ASP A 45 11.23 -14.87 -1.07
N GLY A 46 12.26 -14.49 -0.30
CA GLY A 46 12.23 -13.32 0.58
C GLY A 46 11.14 -13.37 1.66
N GLN A 47 10.40 -12.28 1.79
CA GLN A 47 9.43 -12.04 2.85
C GLN A 47 8.18 -11.30 2.35
N MET A 48 7.07 -11.48 3.07
CA MET A 48 5.82 -10.75 2.83
C MET A 48 5.66 -9.67 3.90
N LEU A 49 5.73 -8.42 3.49
CA LEU A 49 5.48 -7.26 4.33
C LEU A 49 3.99 -6.92 4.27
N VAL A 50 3.29 -7.02 5.40
CA VAL A 50 1.86 -6.68 5.50
C VAL A 50 1.70 -5.50 6.44
N LEU A 51 1.45 -4.32 5.86
CA LEU A 51 1.41 -3.04 6.56
C LEU A 51 -0.04 -2.59 6.71
N LEU A 52 -0.48 -2.38 7.94
CA LEU A 52 -1.82 -1.91 8.29
C LEU A 52 -1.75 -0.43 8.70
N PHE A 53 -2.59 0.40 8.11
CA PHE A 53 -2.63 1.84 8.33
C PHE A 53 -4.01 2.28 8.82
N ASP A 54 -4.02 3.26 9.73
CA ASP A 54 -5.22 3.94 10.20
C ASP A 54 -5.19 5.45 9.86
N ASN A 55 -4.15 5.91 9.16
CA ASN A 55 -3.96 7.29 8.70
C ASN A 55 -3.12 7.30 7.41
N SER A 56 -3.05 8.46 6.75
CA SER A 56 -2.43 8.60 5.43
C SER A 56 -0.98 9.07 5.45
N ALA A 57 -0.37 9.36 6.60
CA ALA A 57 0.95 10.01 6.70
C ALA A 57 2.03 9.32 5.87
N ASP A 58 2.24 8.03 6.11
CA ASP A 58 3.25 7.21 5.46
C ASP A 58 2.66 6.13 4.54
N TYR A 59 1.35 6.17 4.27
CA TYR A 59 0.67 5.17 3.43
C TYR A 59 1.27 5.05 2.03
N HIS A 60 1.78 6.15 1.47
CA HIS A 60 2.47 6.21 0.18
C HIS A 60 3.98 6.36 0.27
N SER A 61 4.53 6.25 1.47
CA SER A 61 5.95 6.41 1.69
C SER A 61 6.70 5.19 1.17
N ASP A 62 7.85 5.44 0.53
CA ASP A 62 8.80 4.40 0.13
C ASP A 62 9.82 4.12 1.25
N LYS A 63 9.48 4.47 2.49
CA LYS A 63 10.32 4.18 3.66
C LYS A 63 10.45 2.68 3.84
N ASN A 64 11.67 2.25 4.12
CA ASN A 64 11.96 0.87 4.50
C ASN A 64 11.20 0.53 5.79
N VAL A 65 10.71 -0.69 5.91
CA VAL A 65 9.94 -1.16 7.07
C VAL A 65 10.75 -1.12 8.39
N ASN A 66 12.08 -1.10 8.29
CA ASN A 66 13.02 -0.98 9.41
C ASN A 66 13.46 0.46 9.70
N ASP A 67 13.00 1.44 8.92
CA ASP A 67 13.25 2.85 9.19
C ASP A 67 12.56 3.25 10.52
N PRO A 68 13.28 3.83 11.49
CA PRO A 68 12.70 4.28 12.75
C PRO A 68 11.61 5.35 12.58
N ASP A 69 11.61 6.07 11.45
CA ASP A 69 10.63 7.10 11.12
C ASP A 69 9.48 6.55 10.25
N ALA A 70 9.42 5.24 9.96
CA ALA A 70 8.29 4.63 9.26
C ALA A 70 7.10 4.45 10.20
N HIS A 71 5.94 4.99 9.80
CA HIS A 71 4.71 4.92 10.58
C HIS A 71 3.67 4.01 9.94
N PHE A 72 3.27 2.98 10.68
CA PHE A 72 2.14 2.10 10.40
C PHE A 72 1.36 1.90 11.70
N PHE A 73 0.07 1.58 11.60
CA PHE A 73 -0.70 1.20 12.77
C PHE A 73 -0.17 -0.13 13.32
N ARG A 74 0.02 -1.12 12.45
CA ARG A 74 0.72 -2.38 12.73
C ARG A 74 1.42 -2.91 11.48
N LYS A 75 2.44 -3.73 11.67
CA LYS A 75 3.07 -4.50 10.60
C LYS A 75 3.20 -5.97 10.98
N LEU A 76 3.17 -6.83 9.98
CA LEU A 76 3.58 -8.23 10.09
C LEU A 76 4.54 -8.54 8.95
N ILE A 77 5.60 -9.29 9.26
CA ILE A 77 6.56 -9.81 8.29
C ILE A 77 6.47 -11.33 8.40
N VAL A 78 6.12 -11.99 7.31
CA VAL A 78 5.92 -13.45 7.30
C VAL A 78 6.63 -14.09 6.11
N SER A 79 6.93 -15.38 6.21
CA SER A 79 7.41 -16.16 5.06
C SER A 79 6.26 -16.36 4.06
N PRO A 80 6.43 -16.06 2.77
CA PRO A 80 5.38 -16.27 1.77
C PRO A 80 5.07 -17.76 1.59
N GLN A 81 3.83 -18.06 1.22
CA GLN A 81 3.31 -19.39 0.91
C GLN A 81 2.55 -19.33 -0.41
N THR A 82 2.71 -20.35 -1.25
CA THR A 82 2.03 -20.47 -2.53
C THR A 82 0.84 -21.45 -2.46
N PRO A 83 -0.25 -21.20 -3.20
CA PRO A 83 -0.55 -19.98 -3.96
C PRO A 83 -1.13 -18.86 -3.09
N VAL A 84 -1.31 -19.10 -1.79
CA VAL A 84 -1.94 -18.18 -0.84
C VAL A 84 -1.13 -18.08 0.44
N THR A 85 -0.80 -16.84 0.84
CA THR A 85 -0.26 -16.52 2.16
C THR A 85 -1.38 -15.99 3.05
N SER A 86 -1.57 -16.58 4.23
CA SER A 86 -2.60 -16.15 5.19
C SER A 86 -1.95 -15.51 6.41
N VAL A 87 -2.38 -14.30 6.76
CA VAL A 87 -1.83 -13.52 7.87
C VAL A 87 -2.97 -13.03 8.75
N THR A 88 -2.81 -13.08 10.07
CA THR A 88 -3.83 -12.57 11.01
C THR A 88 -3.23 -11.52 11.93
N PHE A 89 -3.86 -10.35 11.96
CA PHE A 89 -3.68 -9.37 13.03
C PHE A 89 -4.68 -9.66 14.14
N GLU A 90 -4.18 -9.99 15.33
CA GLU A 90 -4.99 -10.22 16.53
C GLU A 90 -5.24 -8.92 17.28
N ASP A 91 -6.34 -8.83 18.04
CA ASP A 91 -6.63 -7.68 18.92
C ASP A 91 -6.58 -6.31 18.20
N VAL A 92 -7.05 -6.25 16.96
CA VAL A 92 -7.22 -5.00 16.22
C VAL A 92 -8.55 -4.37 16.66
N PRO A 93 -8.58 -3.10 17.12
CA PRO A 93 -9.83 -2.42 17.41
C PRO A 93 -10.70 -2.36 16.15
N ALA A 94 -11.97 -2.74 16.23
CA ALA A 94 -12.89 -2.55 15.12
C ALA A 94 -12.90 -1.06 14.68
N GLY A 95 -12.85 -0.81 13.37
CA GLY A 95 -12.57 0.51 12.80
C GLY A 95 -12.31 0.47 11.29
N GLN A 96 -11.85 1.58 10.74
CA GLN A 96 -11.46 1.75 9.34
C GLN A 96 -9.94 1.64 9.20
N TYR A 97 -9.47 0.87 8.21
CA TYR A 97 -8.05 0.68 7.97
C TYR A 97 -7.76 0.56 6.47
N ALA A 98 -6.50 0.78 6.08
CA ALA A 98 -5.98 0.45 4.78
C ALA A 98 -4.82 -0.56 4.92
N ILE A 99 -4.60 -1.41 3.92
CA ILE A 99 -3.50 -2.37 3.88
C ILE A 99 -2.65 -2.13 2.64
N HIS A 100 -1.33 -2.20 2.83
CA HIS A 100 -0.35 -2.33 1.76
C HIS A 100 0.45 -3.62 1.99
N VAL A 101 0.44 -4.50 0.98
CA VAL A 101 1.23 -5.73 0.95
C VAL A 101 2.35 -5.59 -0.07
N ILE A 102 3.55 -5.98 0.32
CA ILE A 102 4.75 -6.02 -0.52
C ILE A 102 5.33 -7.43 -0.42
N HIS A 103 5.50 -8.10 -1.56
CA HIS A 103 6.32 -9.30 -1.62
C HIS A 103 7.75 -8.85 -1.90
N ASP A 104 8.49 -8.65 -0.82
CA ASP A 104 9.90 -8.24 -0.79
C ASP A 104 10.75 -9.48 -1.05
N GLU A 105 11.10 -9.71 -2.32
CA GLU A 105 11.72 -10.95 -2.80
C GLU A 105 13.21 -11.03 -2.41
N ASP A 106 13.88 -9.88 -2.27
CA ASP A 106 15.30 -9.81 -1.92
C ASP A 106 15.57 -9.64 -0.42
N GLY A 107 14.53 -9.27 0.35
CA GLY A 107 14.54 -9.21 1.80
C GLY A 107 15.13 -7.92 2.37
N ASP A 108 15.21 -6.84 1.60
CA ASP A 108 15.80 -5.59 2.05
C ASP A 108 14.88 -4.78 2.98
N GLY A 109 13.59 -5.13 3.04
CA GLY A 109 12.56 -4.50 3.87
C GLY A 109 11.83 -3.34 3.20
N GLY A 110 12.01 -3.13 1.90
CA GLY A 110 11.45 -2.03 1.12
C GLY A 110 10.56 -2.50 -0.03
N MET A 111 10.26 -1.55 -0.93
CA MET A 111 9.67 -1.79 -2.23
C MET A 111 10.66 -1.32 -3.27
N ASP A 112 11.19 -2.25 -4.06
CA ASP A 112 12.09 -1.89 -5.12
C ASP A 112 11.41 -1.14 -6.26
N ARG A 113 12.17 -0.24 -6.90
CA ARG A 113 11.70 0.58 -8.01
C ARG A 113 12.54 0.36 -9.27
N MET A 114 11.86 0.19 -10.40
CA MET A 114 12.50 0.09 -11.71
C MET A 114 13.20 1.41 -12.08
N ILE A 115 14.32 1.35 -12.80
CA ILE A 115 15.09 2.53 -13.24
C ILE A 115 14.84 2.89 -14.71
N PHE A 116 14.84 1.92 -15.64
CA PHE A 116 14.57 2.14 -17.07
C PHE A 116 13.89 0.89 -17.67
N PRO A 117 12.89 1.02 -18.56
CA PRO A 117 12.26 2.25 -19.07
C PRO A 117 11.16 2.83 -18.17
N PHE A 118 10.90 2.23 -17.00
CA PHE A 118 9.76 2.53 -16.13
C PHE A 118 10.21 3.16 -14.79
N THR A 119 10.95 4.27 -14.83
CA THR A 119 11.56 4.88 -13.63
C THR A 119 10.54 5.13 -12.52
N GLY A 120 10.77 4.57 -11.33
CA GLY A 120 9.95 4.78 -10.14
C GLY A 120 8.72 3.87 -10.01
N MET A 121 8.47 2.96 -10.96
CA MET A 121 7.41 1.95 -10.83
C MET A 121 7.86 0.81 -9.91
N PRO A 122 6.96 0.22 -9.08
CA PRO A 122 7.28 -0.98 -8.31
C PRO A 122 7.80 -2.11 -9.21
N SER A 123 8.97 -2.68 -8.88
CA SER A 123 9.47 -3.88 -9.55
C SER A 123 8.98 -5.17 -8.89
N GLU A 124 8.56 -5.11 -7.64
CA GLU A 124 8.12 -6.27 -6.87
C GLU A 124 6.57 -6.41 -6.85
N PRO A 125 6.04 -7.63 -6.64
CA PRO A 125 4.61 -7.83 -6.49
C PRO A 125 4.05 -7.13 -5.26
N TYR A 126 2.89 -6.48 -5.43
CA TYR A 126 2.24 -5.75 -4.34
C TYR A 126 0.71 -5.81 -4.43
N ALA A 127 0.06 -5.57 -3.29
CA ALA A 127 -1.39 -5.43 -3.21
C ALA A 127 -1.78 -4.29 -2.29
N LEU A 128 -2.89 -3.62 -2.62
CA LEU A 128 -3.52 -2.61 -1.79
C LEU A 128 -4.90 -3.12 -1.38
N SER A 129 -5.39 -2.73 -0.21
CA SER A 129 -6.77 -3.04 0.19
C SER A 129 -7.78 -2.54 -0.83
N ASN A 130 -8.92 -3.22 -0.87
CA ASN A 130 -9.93 -3.09 -1.92
C ASN A 130 -9.44 -3.48 -3.34
N ASN A 131 -8.27 -4.13 -3.45
CA ASN A 131 -7.65 -4.51 -4.72
C ASN A 131 -7.60 -3.32 -5.69
N ILE A 132 -7.02 -2.22 -5.24
CA ILE A 132 -6.83 -1.05 -6.10
C ILE A 132 -5.81 -1.39 -7.18
N HIS A 133 -6.23 -1.21 -8.43
CA HIS A 133 -5.49 -1.52 -9.65
C HIS A 133 -5.40 -0.32 -10.61
N ASP A 134 -5.38 0.91 -10.10
CA ASP A 134 -5.15 2.06 -10.96
C ASP A 134 -3.68 2.07 -11.43
N SER A 135 -3.51 1.98 -12.74
CA SER A 135 -2.19 1.99 -13.38
C SER A 135 -1.53 3.36 -13.36
N PHE A 136 -2.29 4.43 -13.13
CA PHE A 136 -1.82 5.81 -13.19
C PHE A 136 -1.76 6.50 -11.83
N SER A 137 -2.13 5.81 -10.74
CA SER A 137 -2.02 6.33 -9.38
C SER A 137 -1.35 5.32 -8.45
N LYS A 138 -0.88 5.82 -7.30
CA LYS A 138 -0.39 4.97 -6.20
C LYS A 138 -1.54 4.36 -5.38
N GLY A 139 -2.80 4.66 -5.73
CA GLY A 139 -4.04 4.23 -5.08
C GLY A 139 -4.33 4.96 -3.78
N ASP A 140 -5.24 5.93 -3.77
CA ASP A 140 -5.41 6.85 -2.63
C ASP A 140 -5.78 6.12 -1.32
N PHE A 141 -5.32 6.67 -0.18
CA PHE A 141 -5.60 6.10 1.15
C PHE A 141 -7.11 5.94 1.39
N GLU A 142 -7.89 6.96 1.01
CA GLU A 142 -9.34 6.96 1.17
C GLU A 142 -10.03 5.85 0.37
N GLU A 143 -9.52 5.53 -0.82
CA GLU A 143 -10.02 4.43 -1.65
C GLU A 143 -9.65 3.07 -1.07
N ALA A 144 -8.54 3.00 -0.33
CA ALA A 144 -8.05 1.78 0.28
C ALA A 144 -8.74 1.45 1.62
N LEU A 145 -9.53 2.36 2.18
CA LEU A 145 -10.19 2.13 3.46
C LEU A 145 -11.21 0.98 3.38
N PHE A 146 -11.13 0.06 4.33
CA PHE A 146 -12.10 -0.99 4.58
C PHE A 146 -12.44 -1.08 6.07
N THR A 147 -13.60 -1.66 6.39
CA THR A 147 -14.06 -1.80 7.78
C THR A 147 -13.62 -3.12 8.38
N VAL A 148 -12.93 -3.06 9.52
CA VAL A 148 -12.70 -4.19 10.44
C VAL A 148 -13.83 -4.21 11.47
N LYS A 149 -14.54 -5.33 11.56
CA LYS A 149 -15.68 -5.57 12.45
C LYS A 149 -15.44 -6.80 13.33
N ALA A 150 -16.00 -6.76 14.54
CA ALA A 150 -16.09 -7.92 15.43
C ALA A 150 -17.14 -8.94 14.96
N PRO A 151 -16.98 -10.24 15.30
CA PRO A 151 -15.89 -10.82 16.09
C PRO A 151 -14.63 -11.18 15.28
N ASN A 152 -14.73 -11.16 13.95
CA ASN A 152 -13.62 -11.37 13.05
C ASN A 152 -13.93 -10.75 11.68
N THR A 153 -12.90 -10.28 10.99
CA THR A 153 -12.97 -9.82 9.61
C THR A 153 -11.97 -10.61 8.78
N LYS A 154 -12.38 -11.01 7.58
CA LYS A 154 -11.50 -11.66 6.62
C LYS A 154 -11.57 -10.91 5.30
N ILE A 155 -10.42 -10.57 4.73
CA ILE A 155 -10.31 -9.96 3.40
C ILE A 155 -9.35 -10.75 2.53
N GLN A 156 -9.48 -10.57 1.22
CA GLN A 156 -8.59 -11.18 0.23
C GLN A 156 -7.95 -10.09 -0.64
N LEU A 157 -6.64 -10.15 -0.79
CA LEU A 157 -5.83 -9.23 -1.59
C LEU A 157 -5.06 -10.02 -2.65
N ALA A 158 -5.12 -9.59 -3.90
CA ALA A 158 -4.42 -10.23 -5.01
C ALA A 158 -3.08 -9.54 -5.29
N LEU A 159 -1.96 -10.27 -5.15
CA LEU A 159 -0.66 -9.77 -5.57
C LEU A 159 -0.63 -9.58 -7.07
N SER A 160 0.01 -8.50 -7.50
CA SER A 160 0.31 -8.27 -8.90
C SER A 160 1.52 -7.36 -9.03
N THR A 161 2.26 -7.54 -10.12
CA THR A 161 3.32 -6.60 -10.48
C THR A 161 2.68 -5.36 -11.08
N HIS A 162 3.40 -4.24 -11.06
CA HIS A 162 2.90 -3.05 -11.73
C HIS A 162 2.65 -3.30 -13.24
N LEU A 163 3.51 -4.10 -13.87
CA LEU A 163 3.36 -4.45 -15.29
C LEU A 163 2.10 -5.27 -15.56
N SER A 164 1.77 -6.27 -14.73
CA SER A 164 0.54 -7.04 -14.92
C SER A 164 -0.70 -6.18 -14.65
N LYS A 165 -0.63 -5.23 -13.71
CA LYS A 165 -1.72 -4.24 -13.50
C LYS A 165 -1.93 -3.33 -14.72
N MET A 166 -0.86 -2.90 -15.39
CA MET A 166 -0.95 -2.05 -16.59
C MET A 166 -1.43 -2.79 -17.84
N THR A 167 -1.00 -4.03 -18.00
CA THR A 167 -1.16 -4.77 -19.27
C THR A 167 -2.29 -5.81 -19.21
N GLY A 168 -2.74 -6.19 -18.02
CA GLY A 168 -3.68 -7.28 -17.81
C GLY A 168 -3.14 -8.65 -18.23
N LEU A 169 -1.82 -8.76 -18.41
CA LEU A 169 -1.09 -9.96 -18.81
C LEU A 169 -0.45 -10.65 -17.60
#